data_AF-A0A4Q1SPA2-F1
#
_entry.id   AF-A0A4Q1SPA2-F1
#
_cell.length_a   1.000
_cell.length_b   1.000
_cell.length_c   1.000
_cell.angle_alpha   90.00
_cell.angle_beta   90.00
_cell.angle_gamma   90.00
#
_symmetry.space_group_name_H-M   'P 1'
#
loop_
_entity.id
_entity.type
_entity.pdbx_description
1 polymer ?
#
loop_
_entity_poly.entity_id
_entity_poly.type
_entity_poly.pdbx_seq_one_letter_code
_entity_poly.pdbx_strand_id
1 'polypeptide(L)'
;MQGILFSLMAGVFICLQSVFNANASMKIGLWQTNVIVHGLGFIVSLLIFMIIRDGSLSQLQDVNKLYLLGGAFGVLIIFSVMKGITFLGAAYAVAIILISQLLLAFFIDSFGWFGVEKMPLTTNKIMGIVIMIVGILVFQYK
;
A
#
# COMPACT_ATOMS: atom_id res chain seq x y z
N MET A 1 1.38 -13.25 16.63
CA MET A 1 0.18 -12.52 17.08
C MET A 1 0.32 -11.00 16.94
N GLN A 2 1.45 -10.39 17.34
CA GLN A 2 1.69 -8.94 17.16
C GLN A 2 1.57 -8.46 15.70
N GLY A 3 2.06 -9.23 14.72
CA GLY A 3 1.94 -8.89 13.30
C GLY A 3 0.49 -8.70 12.82
N ILE A 4 -0.46 -9.50 13.34
CA ILE A 4 -1.88 -9.34 13.00
C ILE A 4 -2.41 -7.98 13.46
N LEU A 5 -2.04 -7.56 14.68
CA LEU A 5 -2.44 -6.27 15.23
C LEU A 5 -1.88 -5.11 14.39
N PHE A 6 -0.60 -5.15 14.03
CA PHE A 6 0.00 -4.14 13.16
C PHE A 6 -0.64 -4.08 11.78
N SER A 7 -0.93 -5.24 11.17
CA SER A 7 -1.62 -5.30 9.87
C SER A 7 -3.05 -4.74 9.94
N LEU A 8 -3.78 -5.01 11.02
CA LEU A 8 -5.11 -4.44 11.24
C LEU A 8 -5.07 -2.91 11.38
N MET A 9 -4.14 -2.40 12.20
CA MET A 9 -3.95 -0.96 12.35
C MET A 9 -3.55 -0.30 11.02
N ALA A 10 -2.64 -0.93 10.26
CA ALA A 10 -2.26 -0.45 8.95
C ALA A 10 -3.47 -0.36 8.00
N GLY A 11 -4.34 -1.36 8.00
CA GLY A 11 -5.58 -1.33 7.20
C GLY A 11 -6.49 -0.14 7.55
N VAL A 12 -6.66 0.15 8.84
CA VAL A 12 -7.44 1.31 9.30
C VAL A 12 -6.81 2.62 8.81
N PHE A 13 -5.50 2.79 8.98
CA PHE A 13 -4.79 4.00 8.56
C PHE A 13 -4.79 4.20 7.05
N ILE A 14 -4.62 3.13 6.27
CA ILE A 14 -4.68 3.19 4.80
C ILE A 14 -6.07 3.65 4.35
N CYS A 15 -7.14 3.15 4.95
CA CYS A 15 -8.51 3.57 4.62
C CYS A 15 -8.73 5.05 4.92
N LEU A 16 -8.37 5.50 6.14
CA LEU A 16 -8.51 6.91 6.53
C LEU A 16 -7.67 7.84 5.64
N GLN A 17 -6.40 7.48 5.40
CA GLN A 17 -5.52 8.24 4.51
C GLN A 17 -6.12 8.37 3.10
N SER A 18 -6.62 7.27 2.54
CA SER A 18 -7.19 7.26 1.20
C SER A 18 -8.42 8.18 1.09
N VAL A 19 -9.31 8.14 2.08
CA VAL A 19 -10.50 9.01 2.14
C VAL A 19 -10.11 10.47 2.34
N PHE A 20 -9.21 10.78 3.26
CA PHE A 20 -8.77 12.15 3.53
C PHE A 20 -8.05 12.76 2.32
N ASN A 21 -7.16 12.01 1.69
CA ASN A 21 -6.43 12.47 0.51
C ASN A 21 -7.37 12.69 -0.68
N ALA A 22 -8.32 11.78 -0.92
CA ALA A 22 -9.31 11.97 -1.98
C ALA A 22 -10.13 13.25 -1.73
N ASN A 23 -10.61 13.47 -0.51
CA ASN A 23 -11.35 14.68 -0.15
C ASN A 23 -10.53 15.96 -0.26
N ALA A 24 -9.28 15.95 0.21
CA ALA A 24 -8.37 17.08 0.04
C ALA A 24 -8.12 17.37 -1.45
N SER A 25 -7.93 16.32 -2.26
CA SER A 25 -7.66 16.46 -3.70
C SER A 25 -8.79 17.10 -4.47
N MET A 26 -10.05 16.93 -4.03
CA MET A 26 -11.20 17.61 -4.63
C MET A 26 -11.21 19.12 -4.37
N LYS A 27 -10.54 19.59 -3.30
CA LYS A 27 -10.49 21.01 -2.93
C LYS A 27 -9.27 21.74 -3.48
N ILE A 28 -8.10 21.13 -3.42
CA ILE A 28 -6.82 21.79 -3.75
C ILE A 28 -6.08 21.17 -4.94
N GLY A 29 -6.60 20.08 -5.51
CA GLY A 29 -6.01 19.37 -6.64
C GLY A 29 -5.17 18.15 -6.24
N LEU A 30 -5.09 17.18 -7.15
CA LEU A 30 -4.40 15.89 -6.92
C LEU A 30 -2.92 16.06 -6.58
N TRP A 31 -2.19 16.87 -7.34
CA TRP A 31 -0.75 17.03 -7.17
C TRP A 31 -0.39 17.84 -5.92
N GLN A 32 -1.16 18.88 -5.63
CA GLN A 32 -1.02 19.71 -4.42
C GLN A 32 -1.24 18.84 -3.18
N THR A 33 -2.31 18.05 -3.14
CA THR A 33 -2.54 17.10 -2.04
C THR A 33 -1.41 16.08 -1.93
N ASN A 34 -0.93 15.53 -3.05
CA ASN A 34 0.15 14.54 -3.04
C ASN A 34 1.42 15.12 -2.40
N VAL A 35 1.85 16.31 -2.84
CA VAL A 35 3.03 17.01 -2.29
C VAL A 35 2.86 17.31 -0.79
N ILE A 36 1.70 17.83 -0.38
CA ILE A 36 1.45 18.20 1.02
C ILE A 36 1.45 16.96 1.93
N VAL A 37 0.77 15.88 1.53
CA VAL A 37 0.63 14.68 2.35
C VAL A 37 1.97 13.93 2.45
N HIS A 38 2.73 13.82 1.36
CA HIS A 38 4.08 13.25 1.41
C HIS A 38 5.04 14.14 2.21
N GLY A 39 4.95 15.46 2.07
CA GLY A 39 5.72 16.41 2.87
C GLY A 39 5.44 16.27 4.37
N LEU A 40 4.17 16.18 4.76
CA LEU A 40 3.77 15.95 6.15
C LEU A 40 4.26 14.58 6.66
N GLY A 41 4.12 13.53 5.85
CA GLY A 41 4.64 12.20 6.16
C GLY A 41 6.15 12.19 6.37
N PHE A 42 6.90 12.92 5.54
CA PHE A 42 8.34 13.09 5.69
C PHE A 42 8.70 13.81 6.99
N ILE A 43 8.02 14.92 7.32
CA ILE A 43 8.25 15.67 8.57
C ILE A 43 8.00 14.77 9.78
N VAL A 44 6.87 14.05 9.81
CA VAL A 44 6.53 13.15 10.92
C VAL A 44 7.56 12.02 11.04
N SER A 45 7.95 11.40 9.91
CA SER A 45 8.98 10.36 9.90
C SER A 45 10.33 10.88 10.39
N LEU A 46 10.72 12.09 10.01
CA LEU A 46 11.96 12.72 10.44
C LEU A 46 11.97 12.99 11.95
N LEU A 47 10.85 13.47 12.51
CA LEU A 47 10.71 13.68 13.95
C LEU A 47 10.79 12.37 14.74
N ILE A 48 10.14 11.31 14.25
CA ILE A 48 10.22 9.97 14.87
C ILE A 48 11.66 9.45 14.81
N PHE A 49 12.34 9.59 13.67
CA PHE A 49 13.75 9.21 13.51
C PHE A 49 14.69 9.96 14.48
N MET A 50 14.38 11.21 14.84
CA MET A 50 15.17 11.95 15.84
C MET A 50 15.04 11.35 17.25
N ILE A 51 13.93 10.68 17.56
CA ILE A 51 13.66 10.07 18.87
C ILE A 51 14.08 8.60 18.88
N ILE A 52 13.79 7.86 17.81
CA ILE A 52 14.00 6.42 17.67
C ILE A 52 15.06 6.20 16.59
N ARG A 53 16.20 5.65 17.00
CA ARG A 53 17.31 5.26 16.10
C ARG A 53 17.53 3.76 16.19
N ASP A 54 16.81 3.03 15.37
CA ASP A 54 16.80 1.57 15.29
C ASP A 54 17.68 1.01 14.15
N GLY A 55 18.43 1.87 13.45
CA GLY A 55 19.36 1.49 12.38
C GLY A 55 20.49 2.49 12.17
N SER A 56 21.30 2.30 11.12
CA SER A 56 22.42 3.17 10.78
C SER A 56 22.34 3.74 9.38
N LEU A 57 22.43 5.07 9.26
CA LEU A 57 22.55 5.77 7.97
C LEU A 57 23.86 5.45 7.24
N SER A 58 24.89 4.96 7.94
CA SER A 58 26.15 4.56 7.29
C SER A 58 25.98 3.37 6.34
N GLN A 59 24.96 2.53 6.58
CA GLN A 59 24.66 1.35 5.75
C GLN A 59 23.81 1.70 4.51
N LEU A 60 23.46 2.98 4.31
CA LEU A 60 22.66 3.40 3.16
C LEU A 60 23.35 3.04 1.82
N GLN A 61 24.68 3.00 1.80
CA GLN A 61 25.46 2.61 0.62
C GLN A 61 25.28 1.13 0.25
N ASP A 62 24.94 0.28 1.23
CA ASP A 62 24.75 -1.16 1.06
C ASP A 62 23.30 -1.49 0.65
N VAL A 63 22.38 -0.52 0.73
CA VAL A 63 20.98 -0.71 0.33
C VAL A 63 20.87 -0.76 -1.19
N ASN A 64 20.15 -1.76 -1.70
CA ASN A 64 19.82 -1.82 -3.12
C ASN A 64 19.04 -0.55 -3.52
N LYS A 65 19.61 0.24 -4.43
CA LYS A 65 19.02 1.52 -4.90
C LYS A 65 17.61 1.36 -5.46
N LEU A 66 17.26 0.17 -5.96
CA LEU A 66 15.89 -0.14 -6.42
C LEU A 66 14.87 -0.04 -5.27
N TYR A 67 15.24 -0.38 -4.03
CA TYR A 67 14.33 -0.29 -2.89
C TYR A 67 14.07 1.15 -2.45
N LEU A 68 14.98 2.07 -2.76
CA LEU A 68 14.79 3.51 -2.53
C LEU A 68 13.71 4.10 -3.45
N LEU A 69 13.38 3.44 -4.56
CA LEU A 69 12.24 3.81 -5.40
C LEU A 69 10.89 3.63 -4.69
N GLY A 70 10.85 2.97 -3.53
CA GLY A 70 9.66 2.88 -2.69
C GLY A 70 9.01 4.23 -2.42
N GLY A 71 9.81 5.29 -2.21
CA GLY A 71 9.29 6.65 -2.06
C GLY A 71 8.58 7.17 -3.31
N ALA A 72 9.15 6.92 -4.50
CA ALA A 72 8.54 7.30 -5.77
C ALA A 72 7.25 6.50 -6.04
N PHE A 73 7.23 5.20 -5.72
CA PHE A 73 6.00 4.40 -5.78
C PHE A 73 4.91 4.95 -4.85
N GLY A 74 5.27 5.47 -3.67
CA GLY A 74 4.31 6.12 -2.76
C GLY A 74 3.56 7.30 -3.40
N VAL A 75 4.24 8.11 -4.22
CA VAL A 75 3.61 9.22 -4.95
C VAL A 75 2.61 8.69 -5.98
N LEU A 76 2.98 7.66 -6.74
CA LEU A 76 2.12 7.03 -7.74
C LEU A 76 0.92 6.32 -7.10
N ILE A 77 1.13 5.65 -5.96
CA ILE A 77 0.07 4.97 -5.21
C ILE A 77 -0.97 5.99 -4.77
N ILE A 78 -0.56 7.07 -4.06
CA ILE A 78 -1.52 8.07 -3.57
C ILE A 78 -2.26 8.73 -4.72
N PHE A 79 -1.59 9.04 -5.84
CA PHE A 79 -2.23 9.58 -7.03
C PHE A 79 -3.31 8.65 -7.58
N SER A 80 -2.97 7.38 -7.82
CA SER A 80 -3.89 6.36 -8.36
C SER A 80 -5.06 6.09 -7.42
N VAL A 81 -4.81 6.07 -6.10
CA VAL A 81 -5.85 5.89 -5.09
C VAL A 81 -6.82 7.07 -5.09
N MET A 82 -6.32 8.31 -5.04
CA MET A 82 -7.18 9.50 -5.06
C MET A 82 -8.05 9.52 -6.32
N LYS A 83 -7.44 9.31 -7.50
CA LYS A 83 -8.14 9.19 -8.78
C LYS A 83 -9.20 8.10 -8.75
N GLY A 84 -8.83 6.90 -8.28
CA GLY A 84 -9.74 5.76 -8.18
C GLY A 84 -10.96 6.08 -7.31
N ILE A 85 -10.74 6.68 -6.14
CA ILE A 85 -11.82 7.06 -5.22
C ILE A 85 -12.70 8.15 -5.82
N THR A 86 -12.14 9.16 -6.49
CA THR A 86 -12.92 10.23 -7.13
C THR A 86 -13.83 9.68 -8.24
N PHE A 87 -13.40 8.66 -8.99
CA PHE A 87 -14.21 8.09 -10.09
C PHE A 87 -15.17 6.98 -9.67
N LEU A 88 -14.77 6.13 -8.73
CA LEU A 88 -15.47 4.88 -8.41
C LEU A 88 -16.10 4.88 -7.00
N GLY A 89 -15.81 5.90 -6.19
CA GLY A 89 -16.11 5.89 -4.77
C GLY A 89 -15.11 5.08 -3.96
N ALA A 90 -15.08 5.31 -2.64
CA ALA A 90 -14.06 4.74 -1.74
C ALA A 90 -14.10 3.21 -1.69
N ALA A 91 -15.28 2.63 -1.49
CA ALA A 91 -15.43 1.19 -1.30
C ALA A 91 -14.99 0.38 -2.54
N TYR A 92 -15.38 0.81 -3.74
CA TYR A 92 -15.07 0.11 -4.98
C TYR A 92 -13.59 0.24 -5.36
N ALA A 93 -13.01 1.44 -5.21
CA ALA A 93 -11.59 1.66 -5.47
C ALA A 93 -10.71 0.80 -4.55
N VAL A 94 -10.98 0.80 -3.24
CA VAL A 94 -10.22 0.01 -2.26
C VAL A 94 -10.31 -1.49 -2.54
N ALA A 95 -11.49 -1.99 -2.93
CA ALA A 95 -11.66 -3.39 -3.32
C ALA A 95 -10.77 -3.80 -4.50
N ILE A 96 -10.73 -3.00 -5.57
CA ILE A 96 -9.86 -3.28 -6.73
C ILE A 96 -8.38 -3.22 -6.34
N ILE A 97 -8.00 -2.25 -5.49
CA ILE A 97 -6.63 -2.12 -5.00
C ILE A 97 -6.24 -3.37 -4.22
N LEU A 98 -7.09 -3.87 -3.32
CA LEU A 98 -6.82 -5.08 -2.55
C LEU A 98 -6.65 -6.31 -3.45
N ILE A 99 -7.53 -6.50 -4.46
CA ILE A 99 -7.37 -7.59 -5.44
C ILE A 99 -6.02 -7.49 -6.15
N SER A 100 -5.67 -6.29 -6.61
CA SER A 100 -4.42 -6.05 -7.35
C SER A 100 -3.19 -6.32 -6.48
N GLN A 101 -3.22 -5.91 -5.21
CA GLN A 101 -2.17 -6.16 -4.22
C GLN A 101 -2.00 -7.65 -3.94
N LEU A 102 -3.10 -8.39 -3.75
CA LEU A 102 -3.07 -9.83 -3.47
C LEU A 102 -2.53 -10.63 -4.66
N LEU A 103 -2.96 -10.29 -5.88
CA LEU A 103 -2.46 -10.92 -7.11
C LEU A 103 -0.96 -10.67 -7.27
N LEU A 104 -0.50 -9.43 -7.08
CA LEU A 104 0.92 -9.11 -7.21
C LEU A 104 1.75 -9.80 -6.11
N ALA A 105 1.29 -9.82 -4.86
CA ALA A 105 1.95 -10.52 -3.76
C ALA A 105 2.08 -12.02 -4.06
N PHE A 106 1.01 -12.64 -4.57
CA PHE A 106 1.04 -14.03 -4.99
C PHE A 106 2.09 -14.30 -6.08
N PHE A 107 2.19 -13.44 -7.09
CA PHE A 107 3.22 -13.59 -8.12
C PHE A 107 4.63 -13.43 -7.54
N ILE A 108 4.86 -12.43 -6.68
CA ILE A 108 6.14 -12.21 -6.02
C ILE A 108 6.56 -13.44 -5.22
N ASP A 109 5.66 -13.98 -4.39
CA ASP A 109 5.92 -15.14 -3.53
C ASP A 109 6.15 -16.41 -4.36
N SER A 110 5.37 -16.60 -5.43
CA SER A 110 5.45 -17.80 -6.28
C SER A 110 6.72 -17.84 -7.12
N PHE A 111 7.16 -16.68 -7.62
CA PHE A 111 8.38 -16.58 -8.41
C PHE A 111 9.63 -16.32 -7.56
N GLY A 112 9.48 -16.02 -6.27
CA GLY A 112 10.58 -15.65 -5.36
C GLY A 112 11.27 -14.35 -5.79
N TRP A 113 10.50 -13.40 -6.32
CA TRP A 113 11.03 -12.09 -6.68
C TRP A 113 11.52 -11.36 -5.43
N PHE A 114 12.52 -10.48 -5.58
CA PHE A 114 13.09 -9.66 -4.49
C PHE A 114 13.72 -10.46 -3.33
N GLY A 115 14.13 -11.71 -3.57
CA GLY A 115 14.79 -12.55 -2.56
C GLY A 115 13.82 -13.18 -1.56
N VAL A 116 12.52 -13.11 -1.83
CA VAL A 116 11.49 -13.80 -1.04
C VAL A 116 11.62 -15.30 -1.27
N GLU A 117 11.46 -16.09 -0.20
CA GLU A 117 11.53 -17.55 -0.25
C GLU A 117 10.43 -18.08 -1.18
N LYS A 118 10.82 -18.83 -2.22
CA LYS A 118 9.88 -19.33 -3.23
C LYS A 118 8.79 -20.16 -2.56
N MET A 119 7.58 -19.66 -2.62
CA MET A 119 6.44 -20.31 -2.02
C MET A 119 5.87 -21.34 -3.01
N PRO A 120 5.76 -22.63 -2.65
CA PRO A 120 5.19 -23.62 -3.55
C PRO A 120 3.72 -23.26 -3.83
N LEU A 121 3.41 -23.19 -5.13
CA LEU A 121 2.08 -23.01 -5.68
C LEU A 121 1.23 -24.25 -5.40
N THR A 122 0.56 -24.27 -4.27
CA THR A 122 -0.40 -25.33 -3.93
C THR A 122 -1.80 -24.95 -4.40
N THR A 123 -2.59 -25.95 -4.82
CA THR A 123 -3.98 -25.77 -5.27
C THR A 123 -4.82 -24.99 -4.24
N ASN A 124 -4.57 -25.20 -2.95
CA ASN A 124 -5.27 -24.51 -1.86
C ASN A 124 -5.05 -22.99 -1.87
N LYS A 125 -3.84 -22.51 -2.21
CA LYS A 125 -3.54 -21.07 -2.24
C LYS A 125 -4.20 -20.39 -3.44
N ILE A 126 -4.18 -21.06 -4.59
CA ILE A 126 -4.89 -20.61 -5.78
C ILE A 126 -6.38 -20.51 -5.49
N MET A 127 -6.98 -21.55 -4.88
CA MET A 127 -8.38 -21.52 -4.45
C MET A 127 -8.66 -20.40 -3.46
N GLY A 128 -7.78 -20.18 -2.47
CA GLY A 128 -7.92 -19.08 -1.50
C GLY A 128 -7.97 -17.71 -2.17
N ILE A 129 -7.08 -17.44 -3.12
CA ILE A 129 -7.07 -16.18 -3.89
C ILE A 129 -8.34 -16.05 -4.72
N VAL A 130 -8.75 -17.11 -5.42
CA VAL A 130 -9.99 -17.11 -6.20
C VAL A 130 -11.20 -16.79 -5.30
N ILE A 131 -11.29 -17.41 -4.12
CA ILE A 131 -12.36 -17.15 -3.16
C ILE A 131 -12.32 -15.70 -2.66
N MET A 132 -11.14 -15.14 -2.38
CA MET A 132 -11.01 -13.72 -1.98
C MET A 132 -11.48 -12.78 -3.09
N ILE A 133 -11.09 -13.03 -4.35
CA ILE A 133 -11.51 -12.23 -5.50
C ILE A 133 -13.02 -12.33 -5.69
N VAL A 134 -13.58 -13.54 -5.67
CA VAL A 134 -15.02 -13.78 -5.77
C VAL A 134 -15.76 -13.09 -4.62
N GLY A 135 -15.27 -13.19 -3.39
CA GLY A 135 -15.86 -12.54 -2.23
C GLY A 135 -15.92 -11.02 -2.38
N ILE A 136 -14.85 -10.41 -2.90
CA ILE A 136 -14.83 -8.97 -3.19
C ILE A 136 -15.80 -8.62 -4.33
N LEU A 137 -15.86 -9.41 -5.40
CA LEU A 137 -16.80 -9.19 -6.50
C LEU A 137 -18.25 -9.29 -6.05
N VAL A 138 -18.57 -10.28 -5.21
CA VAL A 138 -19.91 -10.46 -4.62
C VAL A 138 -20.25 -9.31 -3.68
N PHE A 139 -19.32 -8.88 -2.82
CA PHE A 139 -19.53 -7.73 -1.94
C PHE A 139 -19.83 -6.44 -2.71
N GLN A 140 -19.26 -6.29 -3.91
CA GLN A 140 -19.51 -5.15 -4.78
C GLN A 140 -20.74 -5.31 -5.68
N TYR A 141 -21.25 -6.53 -5.85
CA TYR A 141 -22.42 -6.79 -6.67
C TYR A 141 -23.66 -6.25 -5.94
N LYS A 142 -24.33 -5.27 -6.55
CA LYS A 142 -25.55 -4.63 -6.02
C LYS A 142 -26.69 -5.62 -5.88
#